data_AF-A0A962VGB0-F1
#
_entry.id   AF-A0A962VGB0-F1
#
_cell.length_a   1.000
_cell.length_b   1.000
_cell.length_c   1.000
_cell.angle_alpha   90.00
_cell.angle_beta   90.00
_cell.angle_gamma   90.00
#
_symmetry.space_group_name_H-M   'P 1'
#
loop_
_entity.id
_entity.type
_entity.pdbx_description
1 polymer ?
#
loop_
_entity_poly.entity_id
_entity_poly.type
_entity_poly.pdbx_seq_one_letter_code
_entity_poly.pdbx_strand_id
1 'polypeptide(L)'
;MLSYKHHYHAGNFADVHKHLAQIAVLDALFRKDSACLILDTHAGSGHYDLLALPEKHSTEYRNGIARLWDLDPRPTQLTRYLNLIQSMNPDSQLRYYPGSPAIAQQLLRSQDRLQLLELHPAEYQTLKKFMRSDHRVSVHKRDAYEGLIALLPPKEKRGVVLIDPSYEIKTEPEQLLEAVKKAWQRWRNGVYLIWYP
;
A
#
# COMPACT_ATOMS: atom_id res chain seq x y z
N MET A 1 -20.34 5.63 6.98
CA MET A 1 -20.56 4.52 6.02
C MET A 1 -19.25 4.38 5.27
N LEU A 2 -18.64 3.19 5.18
CA LEU A 2 -17.43 2.99 4.38
C LEU A 2 -17.86 2.87 2.92
N SER A 3 -18.03 3.99 2.23
CA SER A 3 -18.47 4.00 0.83
C SER A 3 -17.29 3.95 -0.14
N TYR A 4 -16.10 4.34 0.31
CA TYR A 4 -14.92 4.39 -0.52
C TYR A 4 -14.51 3.00 -0.97
N LYS A 5 -14.29 2.86 -2.26
CA LYS A 5 -13.64 1.69 -2.85
C LYS A 5 -12.48 2.17 -3.68
N HIS A 6 -11.28 1.86 -3.23
CA HIS A 6 -10.04 2.26 -3.91
C HIS A 6 -9.96 1.73 -5.35
N HIS A 7 -10.67 0.63 -5.64
CA HIS A 7 -10.77 0.07 -6.99
C HIS A 7 -11.14 1.11 -8.07
N TYR A 8 -11.96 2.12 -7.76
CA TYR A 8 -12.32 3.17 -8.74
C TYR A 8 -11.18 4.14 -9.09
N HIS A 9 -10.16 4.21 -8.25
CA HIS A 9 -9.05 5.16 -8.32
C HIS A 9 -7.70 4.47 -8.57
N ALA A 10 -7.69 3.14 -8.59
CA ALA A 10 -6.50 2.33 -8.68
C ALA A 10 -5.66 2.70 -9.92
N GLY A 11 -4.39 2.98 -9.71
CA GLY A 11 -3.44 3.30 -10.78
C GLY A 11 -3.53 4.73 -11.30
N ASN A 12 -4.27 5.62 -10.64
CA ASN A 12 -4.23 7.05 -10.97
C ASN A 12 -2.86 7.68 -10.65
N PHE A 13 -2.70 8.98 -10.94
CA PHE A 13 -1.42 9.67 -10.71
C PHE A 13 -1.01 9.72 -9.22
N ALA A 14 -1.98 9.77 -8.30
CA ALA A 14 -1.72 9.80 -6.86
C ALA A 14 -1.15 8.45 -6.39
N ASP A 15 -1.73 7.35 -6.88
CA ASP A 15 -1.23 6.01 -6.68
C ASP A 15 0.18 5.82 -7.22
N VAL A 16 0.46 6.31 -8.44
CA VAL A 16 1.82 6.28 -9.01
C VAL A 16 2.80 6.99 -8.08
N HIS A 17 2.48 8.20 -7.61
CA HIS A 17 3.34 8.95 -6.70
C HIS A 17 3.55 8.23 -5.37
N LYS A 18 2.46 7.80 -4.74
CA LYS A 18 2.45 7.07 -3.46
C LYS A 18 3.29 5.79 -3.54
N HIS A 19 3.10 4.99 -4.57
CA HIS A 19 3.77 3.71 -4.73
C HIS A 19 5.26 3.87 -5.07
N LEU A 20 5.64 4.89 -5.85
CA LEU A 20 7.06 5.21 -6.05
C LEU A 20 7.73 5.64 -4.74
N ALA A 21 7.07 6.46 -3.93
CA ALA A 21 7.57 6.85 -2.60
C ALA A 21 7.69 5.64 -1.67
N GLN A 22 6.69 4.75 -1.66
CA GLN A 22 6.71 3.51 -0.90
C GLN A 22 7.92 2.65 -1.29
N ILE A 23 8.14 2.42 -2.58
CA ILE A 23 9.27 1.63 -3.09
C ILE A 23 10.60 2.25 -2.67
N ALA A 24 10.77 3.56 -2.84
CA ALA A 24 11.99 4.26 -2.48
C ALA A 24 12.34 4.13 -0.99
N VAL A 25 11.33 4.22 -0.10
CA VAL A 25 11.52 4.02 1.33
C VAL A 25 11.85 2.58 1.68
N LEU A 26 11.19 1.60 1.07
CA LEU A 26 11.49 0.19 1.28
C LEU A 26 12.90 -0.15 0.83
N ASP A 27 13.32 0.33 -0.35
CA ASP A 27 14.68 0.14 -0.86
C ASP A 27 15.72 0.75 0.09
N ALA A 28 15.46 1.93 0.66
CA ALA A 28 16.34 2.54 1.67
C ALA A 28 16.37 1.74 2.97
N LEU A 29 15.21 1.27 3.45
CA LEU A 29 15.07 0.50 4.68
C LEU A 29 15.79 -0.85 4.60
N PHE A 30 15.76 -1.50 3.45
CA PHE A 30 16.36 -2.81 3.21
C PHE A 30 17.88 -2.80 3.01
N ARG A 31 18.52 -1.62 2.89
CA ARG A 31 20.00 -1.51 2.87
C ARG A 31 20.66 -2.07 4.14
N LYS A 32 19.92 -2.09 5.25
CA LYS A 32 20.37 -2.71 6.50
C LYS A 32 19.76 -4.10 6.64
N ASP A 33 20.61 -5.08 6.91
CA ASP A 33 20.27 -6.51 6.88
C ASP A 33 19.33 -6.95 8.02
N SER A 34 19.24 -6.19 9.11
CA SER A 34 18.32 -6.55 10.19
C SER A 34 16.86 -6.51 9.73
N ALA A 35 16.03 -7.41 10.27
CA ALA A 35 14.60 -7.47 9.96
C ALA A 35 13.88 -6.14 10.23
N CYS A 36 12.77 -5.94 9.53
CA CYS A 36 11.86 -4.82 9.77
C CYS A 36 10.38 -5.20 9.58
N LEU A 37 9.50 -4.38 10.18
CA LEU A 37 8.06 -4.44 9.96
C LEU A 37 7.63 -3.42 8.90
N ILE A 38 6.81 -3.84 7.95
CA ILE A 38 5.98 -2.94 7.14
C ILE A 38 4.57 -3.02 7.71
N LEU A 39 4.01 -1.90 8.16
CA LEU A 39 2.62 -1.80 8.63
C LEU A 39 1.83 -0.95 7.65
N ASP A 40 0.85 -1.54 6.97
CA ASP A 40 -0.09 -0.82 6.12
C ASP A 40 -1.42 -0.69 6.87
N THR A 41 -1.81 0.54 7.19
CA THR A 41 -2.99 0.80 8.04
C THR A 41 -4.29 0.84 7.25
N HIS A 42 -4.24 0.99 5.93
CA HIS A 42 -5.40 1.12 5.05
C HIS A 42 -5.16 0.30 3.77
N ALA A 43 -5.05 -1.01 3.94
CA ALA A 43 -4.48 -1.90 2.92
C ALA A 43 -5.35 -2.10 1.66
N GLY A 44 -6.66 -1.86 1.72
CA GLY A 44 -7.58 -2.13 0.63
C GLY A 44 -7.61 -3.62 0.22
N SER A 45 -7.99 -3.91 -1.02
CA SER A 45 -8.02 -5.27 -1.57
C SER A 45 -6.65 -5.87 -1.91
N GLY A 46 -5.58 -5.07 -1.86
CA GLY A 46 -4.21 -5.49 -2.20
C GLY A 46 -3.87 -5.45 -3.69
N HIS A 47 -4.82 -5.73 -4.59
CA HIS A 47 -4.68 -5.58 -6.04
C HIS A 47 -6.05 -5.29 -6.69
N TYR A 48 -6.02 -4.78 -7.93
CA TYR A 48 -7.21 -4.27 -8.61
C TYR A 48 -7.23 -4.66 -10.10
N ASP A 49 -8.36 -5.17 -10.60
CA ASP A 49 -8.59 -5.41 -12.04
C ASP A 49 -9.09 -4.13 -12.73
N LEU A 50 -8.21 -3.40 -13.41
CA LEU A 50 -8.49 -2.13 -14.08
C LEU A 50 -9.54 -2.25 -15.19
N LEU A 51 -9.79 -3.46 -15.70
CA LEU A 51 -10.78 -3.71 -16.75
C LEU A 51 -12.15 -4.13 -16.20
N ALA A 52 -12.26 -4.40 -14.89
CA ALA A 52 -13.53 -4.68 -14.23
C ALA A 52 -14.38 -3.42 -13.97
N LEU A 53 -13.81 -2.24 -14.20
CA LEU A 53 -14.46 -0.95 -13.97
C LEU A 53 -15.36 -0.52 -15.14
N PRO A 54 -16.51 0.13 -14.86
CA PRO A 54 -17.27 0.83 -15.88
C PRO A 54 -16.42 1.92 -16.55
N GLU A 55 -16.65 2.21 -17.84
CA GLU A 55 -15.84 3.14 -18.64
C GLU A 55 -15.61 4.51 -17.97
N LYS A 56 -16.60 5.03 -17.23
CA LYS A 56 -16.50 6.31 -16.52
C LYS A 56 -15.39 6.38 -15.46
N HIS A 57 -14.97 5.24 -14.90
CA HIS A 57 -13.87 5.14 -13.93
C HIS A 57 -12.55 4.69 -14.59
N SER A 58 -12.59 4.24 -15.84
CA SER A 58 -11.39 3.83 -16.59
C SER A 58 -10.44 4.99 -16.91
N THR A 59 -10.92 6.23 -16.80
CA THR A 59 -10.12 7.43 -17.12
C THR A 59 -9.02 7.71 -16.10
N GLU A 60 -9.16 7.27 -14.85
CA GLU A 60 -8.18 7.56 -13.81
C GLU A 60 -6.85 6.83 -14.03
N TYR A 61 -6.86 5.50 -14.19
CA TYR A 61 -5.64 4.75 -14.47
C TYR A 61 -5.03 5.11 -15.83
N ARG A 62 -5.88 5.47 -16.82
CA ARG A 62 -5.43 5.94 -18.14
C ARG A 62 -4.62 7.23 -18.04
N ASN A 63 -4.93 8.09 -17.07
CA ASN A 63 -4.18 9.32 -16.78
C ASN A 63 -3.04 9.12 -15.77
N GLY A 64 -2.90 7.94 -15.19
CA GLY A 64 -1.82 7.55 -14.28
C GLY A 64 -0.91 6.50 -14.91
N ILE A 65 -0.96 5.28 -14.39
CA ILE A 65 -0.05 4.19 -14.73
C ILE A 65 -0.01 3.86 -16.23
N ALA A 66 -1.12 3.96 -16.96
CA ALA A 66 -1.13 3.63 -18.39
C ALA A 66 -0.18 4.53 -19.21
N ARG A 67 0.03 5.78 -18.78
CA ARG A 67 0.98 6.70 -19.44
C ARG A 67 2.44 6.30 -19.26
N LEU A 68 2.72 5.44 -18.27
CA LEU A 68 4.07 4.95 -17.95
C LEU A 68 4.31 3.52 -18.44
N TRP A 69 3.26 2.80 -18.86
CA TRP A 69 3.31 1.38 -19.17
C TRP A 69 4.30 1.05 -20.31
N ASP A 70 4.13 1.75 -21.42
CA ASP A 70 4.92 1.59 -22.65
C ASP A 70 6.01 2.67 -22.79
N LEU A 71 6.40 3.30 -21.67
CA LEU A 71 7.39 4.39 -21.70
C LEU A 71 8.78 3.86 -22.06
N ASP A 72 9.32 4.37 -23.17
CA ASP A 72 10.65 4.06 -23.70
C ASP A 72 11.35 5.35 -24.21
N PRO A 73 12.58 5.68 -23.78
CA PRO A 73 13.38 4.99 -22.77
C PRO A 73 12.76 5.12 -21.36
N ARG A 74 12.73 3.99 -20.65
CA ARG A 74 12.24 3.94 -19.27
C ARG A 74 13.24 4.58 -18.30
N PRO A 75 12.83 5.59 -17.49
CA PRO A 75 13.66 6.09 -16.39
C PRO A 75 14.01 5.00 -15.38
N THR A 76 15.25 4.97 -14.91
CA THR A 76 15.73 3.93 -13.98
C THR A 76 14.93 3.90 -12.68
N GLN A 77 14.47 5.07 -12.21
CA GLN A 77 13.64 5.22 -11.02
C GLN A 77 12.28 4.51 -11.13
N LEU A 78 11.75 4.35 -12.35
CA LEU A 78 10.48 3.67 -12.60
C LEU A 78 10.65 2.16 -12.81
N THR A 79 11.88 1.67 -13.00
CA THR A 79 12.13 0.29 -13.44
C THR A 79 11.59 -0.73 -12.44
N ARG A 80 11.88 -0.57 -11.16
CA ARG A 80 11.40 -1.50 -10.12
C ARG A 80 9.88 -1.50 -10.02
N TYR A 81 9.26 -0.32 -10.05
CA TYR A 81 7.82 -0.14 -10.02
C TYR A 81 7.13 -0.79 -11.23
N LEU A 82 7.59 -0.51 -12.45
CA LEU A 82 7.02 -1.07 -13.67
C LEU A 82 7.25 -2.58 -13.77
N ASN A 83 8.41 -3.09 -13.35
CA ASN A 83 8.67 -4.54 -13.32
C ASN A 83 7.71 -5.28 -12.36
N LEU A 84 7.37 -4.68 -11.22
CA LEU A 84 6.38 -5.25 -10.29
C LEU A 84 4.98 -5.32 -10.91
N ILE A 85 4.60 -4.32 -11.71
CA ILE A 85 3.30 -4.32 -12.39
C ILE A 85 3.32 -5.32 -13.56
N GLN A 86 4.42 -5.39 -14.30
CA GLN A 86 4.63 -6.38 -15.38
C GLN A 86 4.57 -7.83 -14.88
N SER A 87 5.10 -8.13 -13.68
CA SER A 87 5.01 -9.49 -13.14
C SER A 87 3.58 -9.95 -12.83
N MET A 88 2.64 -9.01 -12.67
CA MET A 88 1.21 -9.29 -12.49
C MET A 88 0.42 -9.33 -13.82
N ASN A 89 1.06 -8.97 -14.93
CA ASN A 89 0.46 -8.86 -16.26
C ASN A 89 1.34 -9.57 -17.31
N PRO A 90 1.43 -10.92 -17.27
CA PRO A 90 2.38 -11.68 -18.10
C PRO A 90 2.06 -11.65 -19.61
N ASP A 91 0.84 -11.28 -19.99
CA ASP A 91 0.41 -11.08 -21.38
C ASP A 91 0.74 -9.68 -21.93
N SER A 92 1.48 -8.87 -21.16
CA SER A 92 1.84 -7.47 -21.47
C SER A 92 0.65 -6.52 -21.58
N GLN A 93 -0.57 -6.95 -21.24
CA GLN A 93 -1.73 -6.09 -21.16
C GLN A 93 -1.88 -5.53 -19.75
N LEU A 94 -2.00 -4.21 -19.63
CA LEU A 94 -2.21 -3.57 -18.33
C LEU A 94 -3.64 -3.84 -17.83
N ARG A 95 -3.80 -4.92 -17.06
CA ARG A 95 -5.09 -5.33 -16.47
C ARG A 95 -5.07 -5.24 -14.95
N TYR A 96 -4.07 -5.84 -14.31
CA TYR A 96 -3.98 -5.89 -12.86
C TYR A 96 -3.03 -4.83 -12.33
N TYR A 97 -3.51 -4.02 -11.38
CA TYR A 97 -2.71 -3.02 -10.70
C TYR A 97 -2.44 -3.44 -9.24
N PRO A 98 -1.18 -3.46 -8.79
CA PRO A 98 -0.87 -3.73 -7.38
C PRO A 98 -1.22 -2.52 -6.51
N GLY A 99 -1.93 -2.77 -5.41
CA GLY A 99 -1.98 -1.82 -4.29
C GLY A 99 -0.70 -1.87 -3.46
N SER A 100 -0.61 -0.99 -2.45
CA SER A 100 0.50 -0.95 -1.51
C SER A 100 0.81 -2.30 -0.83
N PRO A 101 -0.16 -3.18 -0.52
CA PRO A 101 0.16 -4.48 0.06
C PRO A 101 0.88 -5.42 -0.91
N ALA A 102 0.47 -5.46 -2.18
CA ALA A 102 1.10 -6.30 -3.19
C ALA A 102 2.53 -5.83 -3.50
N ILE A 103 2.74 -4.50 -3.56
CA ILE A 103 4.07 -3.91 -3.69
C ILE A 103 4.95 -4.33 -2.51
N ALA A 104 4.47 -4.13 -1.28
CA ALA A 104 5.23 -4.49 -0.09
C ALA A 104 5.57 -5.99 -0.06
N GLN A 105 4.59 -6.86 -0.32
CA GLN A 105 4.74 -8.32 -0.33
C GLN A 105 5.87 -8.78 -1.27
N GLN A 106 5.88 -8.27 -2.51
CA GLN A 106 6.88 -8.61 -3.51
C GLN A 106 8.29 -8.14 -3.14
N LEU A 107 8.39 -7.08 -2.33
CA LEU A 107 9.66 -6.48 -1.93
C LEU A 107 10.23 -7.03 -0.63
N LEU A 108 9.40 -7.68 0.21
CA LEU A 108 9.85 -8.28 1.48
C LEU A 108 11.02 -9.23 1.27
N ARG A 109 12.00 -9.20 2.18
CA ARG A 109 12.99 -10.28 2.33
C ARG A 109 12.41 -11.40 3.20
N SER A 110 13.13 -12.50 3.37
CA SER A 110 12.65 -13.64 4.17
C SER A 110 12.51 -13.31 5.67
N GLN A 111 13.37 -12.43 6.22
CA GLN A 111 13.32 -12.03 7.62
C GLN A 111 12.32 -10.90 7.94
N ASP A 112 11.77 -10.23 6.93
CA ASP A 112 10.87 -9.09 7.12
C ASP A 112 9.43 -9.54 7.35
N ARG A 113 8.61 -8.66 7.94
CA ARG A 113 7.19 -8.92 8.17
C ARG A 113 6.33 -7.82 7.58
N LEU A 114 5.13 -8.19 7.14
CA LEU A 114 4.10 -7.28 6.66
C LEU A 114 2.83 -7.46 7.48
N GLN A 115 2.33 -6.38 8.07
CA GLN A 115 1.04 -6.35 8.76
C GLN A 115 0.11 -5.41 8.01
N LEU A 116 -1.09 -5.90 7.70
CA LEU A 116 -2.06 -5.22 6.86
C LEU A 116 -3.36 -5.06 7.64
N LEU A 117 -3.86 -3.84 7.76
CA LEU A 117 -5.14 -3.54 8.38
C LEU A 117 -6.14 -3.15 7.30
N GLU A 118 -7.33 -3.75 7.35
CA GLU A 118 -8.44 -3.39 6.46
C GLU A 118 -9.77 -3.53 7.21
N LEU A 119 -10.55 -2.46 7.28
CA LEU A 119 -11.81 -2.42 8.04
C LEU A 119 -13.01 -2.87 7.20
N HIS A 120 -13.03 -2.53 5.90
CA HIS A 120 -14.12 -2.85 5.00
C HIS A 120 -14.22 -4.38 4.80
N PRO A 121 -15.37 -5.01 5.13
CA PRO A 121 -15.49 -6.46 5.12
C PRO A 121 -15.17 -7.15 3.79
N ALA A 122 -15.58 -6.57 2.66
CA ALA A 122 -15.33 -7.16 1.33
C ALA A 122 -13.85 -7.08 0.95
N GLU A 123 -13.25 -5.87 0.99
CA GLU A 123 -11.81 -5.65 0.76
C GLU A 123 -10.94 -6.55 1.66
N TYR A 124 -11.27 -6.68 2.95
CA TYR A 124 -10.56 -7.57 3.86
C TYR A 124 -10.57 -9.04 3.37
N GLN A 125 -11.71 -9.54 2.89
CA GLN A 125 -11.78 -10.93 2.40
C GLN A 125 -10.96 -11.11 1.13
N THR A 126 -11.01 -10.15 0.21
CA THR A 126 -10.18 -10.14 -1.01
C THR A 126 -8.69 -10.13 -0.64
N LEU A 127 -8.28 -9.22 0.24
CA LEU A 127 -6.91 -9.08 0.70
C LEU A 127 -6.41 -10.35 1.40
N LYS A 128 -7.20 -10.90 2.32
CA LYS A 128 -6.86 -12.13 3.03
C LYS A 128 -6.67 -13.31 2.07
N LYS A 129 -7.53 -13.44 1.06
CA LYS A 129 -7.41 -14.48 0.04
C LYS A 129 -6.15 -14.29 -0.80
N PHE A 130 -5.85 -13.05 -1.19
CA PHE A 130 -4.68 -12.70 -1.99
C PHE A 130 -3.36 -13.00 -1.24
N MET A 131 -3.30 -12.69 0.06
CA MET A 131 -2.07 -12.83 0.87
C MET A 131 -1.86 -14.22 1.50
N ARG A 132 -2.80 -15.16 1.31
CA ARG A 132 -2.88 -16.42 2.10
C ARG A 132 -1.63 -17.30 2.08
N SER A 133 -0.82 -17.24 1.03
CA SER A 133 0.33 -18.12 0.82
C SER A 133 1.64 -17.59 1.39
N ASP A 134 1.68 -16.33 1.82
CA ASP A 134 2.90 -15.71 2.34
C ASP A 134 2.88 -15.63 3.86
N HIS A 135 3.66 -16.49 4.50
CA HIS A 135 3.77 -16.59 5.96
C HIS A 135 4.37 -15.33 6.62
N ARG A 136 5.00 -14.45 5.85
CA ARG A 136 5.53 -13.16 6.33
C ARG A 136 4.43 -12.12 6.53
N VAL A 137 3.24 -12.37 5.96
CA VAL A 137 2.13 -11.43 5.91
C VAL A 137 1.06 -11.80 6.94
N SER A 138 0.57 -10.81 7.68
CA SER A 138 -0.59 -10.95 8.58
C SER A 138 -1.66 -9.93 8.19
N VAL A 139 -2.90 -10.39 8.00
CA VAL A 139 -4.03 -9.55 7.59
C VAL A 139 -5.05 -9.46 8.72
N HIS A 140 -5.34 -8.25 9.17
CA HIS A 140 -6.21 -7.96 10.30
C HIS A 140 -7.44 -7.18 9.86
N LYS A 141 -8.63 -7.68 10.21
CA LYS A 141 -9.86 -6.92 10.05
C LYS A 141 -10.01 -5.97 11.24
N ARG A 142 -9.41 -4.79 11.16
CA ARG A 142 -9.26 -3.84 12.27
C ARG A 142 -9.36 -2.40 11.80
N ASP A 143 -9.70 -1.53 12.75
CA ASP A 143 -9.60 -0.09 12.56
C ASP A 143 -8.11 0.32 12.46
N ALA A 144 -7.83 1.25 11.55
CA ALA A 144 -6.48 1.69 11.25
C ALA A 144 -5.81 2.40 12.44
N TYR A 145 -6.54 3.28 13.11
CA TYR A 145 -6.00 4.12 14.19
C TYR A 145 -5.88 3.35 15.50
N GLU A 146 -6.81 2.44 15.81
CA GLU A 146 -6.64 1.46 16.88
C GLU A 146 -5.43 0.56 16.62
N GLY A 147 -5.38 -0.06 15.44
CA GLY A 147 -4.34 -1.02 15.08
C GLY A 147 -2.95 -0.38 15.04
N LEU A 148 -2.83 0.85 14.55
CA LEU A 148 -1.58 1.61 14.56
C LEU A 148 -1.00 1.72 15.97
N ILE A 149 -1.84 1.95 16.97
CA ILE A 149 -1.41 2.08 18.35
C ILE A 149 -1.12 0.73 18.99
N ALA A 150 -1.92 -0.29 18.70
CA ALA A 150 -1.78 -1.63 19.27
C ALA A 150 -0.55 -2.39 18.75
N LEU A 151 -0.12 -2.12 17.51
CA LEU A 151 0.94 -2.87 16.83
C LEU A 151 2.32 -2.22 16.94
N LEU A 152 2.41 -1.06 17.60
CA LEU A 152 3.66 -0.32 17.80
C LEU A 152 4.08 -0.26 19.27
N PRO A 153 5.40 -0.36 19.58
CA PRO A 153 6.51 -0.57 18.63
C PRO A 153 6.59 -2.02 18.12
N PRO A 154 7.13 -2.24 16.91
CA PRO A 154 7.37 -3.59 16.40
C PRO A 154 8.49 -4.31 17.17
N LYS A 155 8.44 -5.64 17.23
CA LYS A 155 9.51 -6.45 17.86
C LYS A 155 10.87 -6.26 17.17
N GLU A 156 10.85 -5.97 15.87
CA GLU A 156 12.01 -5.70 15.03
C GLU A 156 12.67 -4.34 15.37
N LYS A 157 11.95 -3.44 16.06
CA LYS A 157 12.35 -2.06 16.37
C LYS A 157 12.72 -1.21 15.14
N ARG A 158 12.44 -1.72 13.93
CA ARG A 158 12.69 -1.14 12.62
C ARG A 158 11.50 -1.37 11.72
N GLY A 159 11.24 -0.44 10.82
CA GLY A 159 10.11 -0.57 9.92
C GLY A 159 9.61 0.75 9.37
N VAL A 160 8.54 0.63 8.59
CA VAL A 160 7.78 1.74 8.04
C VAL A 160 6.29 1.50 8.30
N VAL A 161 5.57 2.57 8.59
CA VAL A 161 4.11 2.61 8.64
C VAL A 161 3.61 3.39 7.43
N LEU A 162 2.77 2.78 6.60
CA LEU A 162 2.02 3.45 5.56
C LEU A 162 0.62 3.79 6.08
N ILE A 163 0.24 5.06 5.92
CA ILE A 163 -1.04 5.60 6.36
C ILE A 163 -1.70 6.31 5.18
N ASP A 164 -2.75 5.68 4.65
CA ASP A 164 -3.39 6.05 3.40
C ASP A 164 -4.93 6.02 3.55
N PRO A 165 -5.50 6.87 4.44
CA PRO A 165 -6.94 6.90 4.64
C PRO A 165 -7.67 7.45 3.41
N SER A 166 -8.95 7.12 3.31
CA SER A 166 -9.80 7.59 2.21
C SER A 166 -10.16 9.09 2.28
N TYR A 167 -10.02 9.71 3.46
CA TYR A 167 -10.49 11.06 3.77
C TYR A 167 -12.01 11.27 3.56
N GLU A 168 -12.82 10.20 3.60
CA GLU A 168 -14.29 10.29 3.50
C GLU A 168 -14.92 10.95 4.73
N ILE A 169 -14.28 10.81 5.90
CA ILE A 169 -14.83 11.31 7.16
C ILE A 169 -14.20 12.67 7.45
N LYS A 170 -15.03 13.69 7.70
CA LYS A 170 -14.56 15.05 7.98
C LYS A 170 -13.55 15.15 9.12
N THR A 171 -13.68 14.29 10.13
CA THR A 171 -12.81 14.26 11.32
C THR A 171 -11.57 13.37 11.14
N GLU A 172 -11.40 12.76 9.97
CA GLU A 172 -10.29 11.85 9.68
C GLU A 172 -8.91 12.53 9.78
N PRO A 173 -8.72 13.79 9.32
CA PRO A 173 -7.45 14.51 9.50
C PRO A 173 -7.04 14.68 10.97
N GLU A 174 -7.98 15.04 11.86
CA GLU A 174 -7.68 15.19 13.29
C GLU A 174 -7.38 13.85 13.95
N GLN A 175 -8.14 12.81 13.60
CA GLN A 175 -7.90 11.44 14.09
C GLN A 175 -6.53 10.92 13.66
N LEU A 176 -6.18 11.13 12.40
CA LEU A 176 -4.88 10.79 11.83
C LEU A 176 -3.75 11.48 12.61
N LEU A 177 -3.85 12.79 12.81
CA LEU A 177 -2.83 13.57 13.51
C LEU A 177 -2.63 13.06 14.94
N GLU A 178 -3.72 12.82 15.68
CA GLU A 178 -3.65 12.31 17.05
C GLU A 178 -3.11 10.88 17.13
N ALA A 179 -3.48 10.02 16.17
CA ALA A 179 -2.96 8.66 16.09
C ALA A 179 -1.46 8.65 15.78
N VAL A 180 -1.00 9.48 14.83
CA VAL A 180 0.42 9.59 14.47
C VAL A 180 1.25 10.13 15.64
N LYS A 181 0.77 11.14 16.37
CA LYS A 181 1.45 11.64 17.59
C LYS A 181 1.65 10.52 18.62
N LYS A 182 0.59 9.76 18.91
CA LYS A 182 0.64 8.63 19.86
C LYS A 182 1.52 7.48 19.36
N ALA A 183 1.52 7.21 18.06
CA ALA A 183 2.37 6.21 17.43
C ALA A 183 3.84 6.61 17.54
N TRP A 184 4.17 7.85 17.20
CA TRP A 184 5.53 8.39 17.28
C TRP A 184 6.05 8.42 18.73
N GLN A 185 5.20 8.78 19.70
CA GLN A 185 5.57 8.71 21.12
C GLN A 185 5.96 7.30 21.57
N ARG A 186 5.30 6.26 21.04
CA ARG A 186 5.63 4.84 21.29
C ARG A 186 6.87 4.39 20.53
N TRP A 187 7.07 4.89 19.31
CA TRP A 187 8.14 4.43 18.43
C TRP A 187 8.75 5.56 17.59
N ARG A 188 9.58 6.38 18.23
CA ARG A 188 10.17 7.59 17.64
C ARG A 188 11.07 7.35 16.43
N ASN A 189 11.63 6.15 16.31
CA ASN A 189 12.56 5.78 15.24
C ASN A 189 11.87 5.10 14.04
N GLY A 190 10.54 4.97 14.07
CA GLY A 190 9.77 4.46 12.93
C GLY A 190 9.75 5.46 11.78
N VAL A 191 9.68 4.94 10.55
CA VAL A 191 9.37 5.76 9.37
C VAL A 191 7.85 5.80 9.20
N TYR A 192 7.28 6.99 9.06
CA TYR A 192 5.84 7.17 8.85
C TYR A 192 5.61 7.82 7.48
N LEU A 193 4.98 7.09 6.58
CA LEU A 193 4.55 7.57 5.26
C LEU A 193 3.06 7.84 5.31
N ILE A 194 2.68 9.10 5.13
CA ILE A 194 1.29 9.55 5.22
C ILE A 194 0.92 10.12 3.85
N TRP A 195 -0.04 9.48 3.17
CA TRP A 195 -0.64 10.03 1.97
C TRP A 195 -1.74 11.01 2.35
N TYR A 196 -1.86 12.10 1.58
CA TYR A 196 -2.94 13.07 1.70
C TYR A 196 -3.30 13.60 0.29
N PRO A 197 -4.59 13.92 0.03
CA PRO A 197 -5.05 14.46 -1.25
C PRO A 197 -4.79 15.97 -1.42
#